data_AF-A0A2N8MWA4-F1
#
_entry.id   AF-A0A2N8MWA4-F1
#
_cell.length_a   1.000
_cell.length_b   1.000
_cell.length_c   1.000
_cell.angle_alpha   90.00
_cell.angle_beta   90.00
_cell.angle_gamma   90.00
#
_symmetry.space_group_name_H-M   'P 1'
#
loop_
_entity.id
_entity.type
_entity.pdbx_description
1 polymer ?
#
loop_
_entity_poly.entity_id
_entity_poly.type
_entity_poly.pdbx_seq_one_letter_code
_entity_poly.pdbx_strand_id
1 'polypeptide(L)'
;MDWIRLHIGELFLLWSAHGRDELPAVLEVPHVGRTPEFRAELVGTASRTLSERGLGTVEAPAPELVGLLHTLANSELTLDLRLDGDPAYRAVGCVSDRGAVAIGVAGTDVELSALREPLVAATLLQALPPCEQGRGLSVNLRVDDYTAACEAGERGGQPAFSDVLRDAGLREPEVIVMVRIATQRIGSGRLGAARKSWEGRWVRGEGTLTWVDTPDGRYGLRRDRGWLTVTPLDAGRLKTMAYELFTGARQVG
;
A
#
# COMPACT_ATOMS: atom_id res chain seq x y z
N MET A 1 11.11 2.53 -18.27
CA MET A 1 11.00 1.67 -17.08
C MET A 1 10.03 0.62 -17.50
N ASP A 2 10.53 -0.59 -17.66
CA ASP A 2 9.82 -1.62 -18.37
C ASP A 2 9.12 -2.47 -17.32
N TRP A 3 7.79 -2.49 -17.39
CA TRP A 3 6.95 -3.20 -16.45
C TRP A 3 6.58 -4.54 -17.06
N ILE A 4 6.98 -5.62 -16.39
CA ILE A 4 6.48 -6.96 -16.70
C ILE A 4 5.07 -7.06 -16.17
N ARG A 5 4.16 -7.54 -17.03
CA ARG A 5 2.76 -7.79 -16.67
C ARG A 5 2.50 -9.28 -16.54
N LEU A 6 1.90 -9.66 -15.42
CA LEU A 6 1.50 -11.02 -15.11
C LEU A 6 0.01 -11.04 -14.75
N HIS A 7 -0.63 -12.18 -14.95
CA HIS A 7 -1.87 -12.47 -14.26
C HIS A 7 -1.57 -12.92 -12.82
N ILE A 8 -2.45 -12.63 -11.86
CA ILE A 8 -2.23 -12.95 -10.43
C ILE A 8 -1.99 -14.44 -10.18
N GLY A 9 -2.63 -15.30 -10.97
CA GLY A 9 -2.39 -16.75 -10.96
C GLY A 9 -1.00 -17.14 -11.48
N GLU A 10 -0.45 -16.41 -12.44
CA GLU A 10 0.92 -16.64 -12.93
C GLU A 10 1.93 -16.27 -11.86
N LEU A 11 1.75 -15.12 -11.20
CA LEU A 11 2.56 -14.72 -10.05
C LEU A 11 2.54 -15.80 -8.96
N PHE A 12 1.35 -16.30 -8.60
CA PHE A 12 1.22 -17.36 -7.61
C PHE A 12 1.99 -18.63 -7.99
N LEU A 13 1.88 -19.08 -9.24
CA LEU A 13 2.53 -20.32 -9.70
C LEU A 13 4.05 -20.16 -9.80
N LEU A 14 4.52 -19.03 -10.36
CA LEU A 14 5.93 -18.69 -10.40
C LEU A 14 6.52 -18.63 -8.99
N TRP A 15 5.83 -17.98 -8.06
CA TRP A 15 6.28 -17.89 -6.68
C TRP A 15 6.24 -19.25 -5.97
N SER A 16 5.25 -20.08 -6.26
CA SER A 16 5.18 -21.43 -5.69
C SER A 16 6.33 -22.33 -6.17
N ALA A 17 6.82 -22.11 -7.39
CA ALA A 17 7.90 -22.91 -7.99
C ALA A 17 9.31 -22.40 -7.61
N HIS A 18 9.47 -21.08 -7.47
CA HIS A 18 10.80 -20.44 -7.33
C HIS A 18 10.97 -19.57 -6.07
N GLY A 19 9.87 -19.23 -5.41
CA GLY A 19 9.87 -18.48 -4.16
C GLY A 19 10.41 -19.33 -3.00
N ARG A 20 10.92 -18.66 -1.97
CA ARG A 20 11.49 -19.31 -0.78
C ARG A 20 10.62 -19.17 0.46
N ASP A 21 9.93 -18.05 0.57
CA ASP A 21 9.05 -17.68 1.68
C ASP A 21 7.64 -17.35 1.16
N GLU A 22 6.77 -16.88 2.03
CA GLU A 22 5.47 -16.33 1.61
C GLU A 22 5.65 -15.03 0.81
N LEU A 23 4.74 -14.79 -0.15
CA LEU A 23 4.63 -13.50 -0.81
C LEU A 23 4.33 -12.41 0.23
N PRO A 24 4.79 -11.16 0.01
CA PRO A 24 4.42 -10.05 0.88
C PRO A 24 2.90 -9.97 1.06
N ALA A 25 2.44 -10.14 2.30
CA ALA A 25 1.02 -10.28 2.63
C ALA A 25 0.14 -9.10 2.17
N VAL A 26 0.73 -7.91 1.96
CA VAL A 26 0.02 -6.74 1.40
C VAL A 26 -0.61 -7.00 0.03
N LEU A 27 0.00 -7.90 -0.77
CA LEU A 27 -0.44 -8.23 -2.13
C LEU A 27 -1.70 -9.10 -2.15
N GLU A 28 -2.01 -9.80 -1.06
CA GLU A 28 -3.20 -10.66 -0.92
C GLU A 28 -3.41 -11.62 -2.11
N VAL A 29 -2.32 -12.21 -2.61
CA VAL A 29 -2.36 -13.14 -3.75
C VAL A 29 -3.11 -14.41 -3.35
N PRO A 30 -4.20 -14.77 -4.04
CA PRO A 30 -5.00 -15.93 -3.69
C PRO A 30 -4.27 -17.23 -4.01
N HIS A 31 -4.45 -18.23 -3.16
CA HIS A 31 -3.98 -19.58 -3.44
C HIS A 31 -4.88 -20.25 -4.50
N VAL A 32 -4.28 -20.68 -5.62
CA VAL A 32 -4.97 -21.41 -6.69
C VAL A 32 -4.45 -22.84 -6.82
N GLY A 33 -5.20 -23.72 -7.50
CA GLY A 33 -4.78 -25.10 -7.74
C GLY A 33 -4.83 -25.97 -6.47
N ARG A 34 -6.03 -26.14 -5.87
CA ARG A 34 -6.23 -26.94 -4.65
C ARG A 34 -5.95 -28.43 -4.82
N THR A 35 -6.05 -28.97 -6.05
CA THR A 35 -5.71 -30.36 -6.36
C THR A 35 -4.48 -30.41 -7.28
N PRO A 36 -3.67 -31.48 -7.20
CA PRO A 36 -2.50 -31.64 -8.07
C PRO A 36 -2.84 -31.59 -9.57
N GLU A 37 -3.95 -32.21 -9.98
CA GLU A 37 -4.37 -32.29 -11.38
C GLU A 37 -4.75 -30.91 -11.92
N PHE A 38 -5.56 -30.17 -11.16
CA PHE A 38 -5.96 -28.81 -11.53
C PHE A 38 -4.75 -27.86 -11.51
N ARG A 39 -3.81 -28.07 -10.59
CA ARG A 39 -2.57 -27.31 -10.54
C ARG A 39 -1.71 -27.54 -11.78
N ALA A 40 -1.60 -28.77 -12.27
CA ALA A 40 -0.85 -29.08 -13.49
C ALA A 40 -1.47 -28.41 -14.73
N GLU A 41 -2.80 -28.37 -14.82
CA GLU A 41 -3.51 -27.65 -15.90
C GLU A 41 -3.25 -26.14 -15.86
N LEU A 42 -3.34 -25.53 -14.68
CA LEU A 42 -3.04 -24.11 -14.48
C LEU A 42 -1.59 -23.77 -14.85
N VAL A 43 -0.65 -24.64 -14.45
CA VAL A 43 0.78 -24.52 -14.81
C VAL A 43 1.00 -24.60 -16.32
N GLY A 44 0.35 -25.55 -17.00
CA GLY A 44 0.43 -25.67 -18.46
C GLY A 44 -0.12 -24.44 -19.19
N THR A 45 -1.22 -23.88 -18.69
CA THR A 45 -1.85 -22.66 -19.24
C THR A 45 -0.96 -21.43 -19.01
N ALA A 46 -0.53 -21.20 -17.77
CA ALA A 46 0.37 -20.11 -17.40
C ALA A 46 1.70 -20.17 -18.14
N SER A 47 2.27 -21.36 -18.33
CA SER A 47 3.53 -21.53 -19.06
C SER A 47 3.39 -21.13 -20.53
N ARG A 48 2.26 -21.46 -21.17
CA ARG A 48 1.97 -21.05 -22.54
C ARG A 48 1.85 -19.54 -22.65
N THR A 49 1.04 -18.91 -21.80
CA THR A 49 0.82 -17.45 -21.82
C THR A 49 2.08 -16.66 -21.48
N LEU A 50 2.92 -17.14 -20.56
CA LEU A 50 4.24 -16.57 -20.27
C LEU A 50 5.18 -16.68 -21.48
N SER A 51 5.22 -17.86 -22.12
CA SER A 51 6.12 -18.11 -23.27
C SER A 51 5.76 -17.26 -24.47
N GLU A 52 4.47 -17.08 -24.75
CA GLU A 52 3.96 -16.19 -25.81
C GLU A 52 4.40 -14.73 -25.64
N ARG A 53 4.66 -14.30 -24.39
CA ARG A 53 5.17 -12.96 -24.04
C ARG A 53 6.69 -12.93 -23.84
N GLY A 54 7.40 -14.03 -24.12
CA GLY A 54 8.86 -14.11 -23.95
C GLY A 54 9.32 -14.18 -22.49
N LEU A 55 8.41 -14.48 -21.55
CA LEU A 55 8.69 -14.53 -20.10
C LEU A 55 9.09 -15.93 -19.61
N GLY A 56 9.28 -16.89 -20.52
CA GLY A 56 9.62 -18.28 -20.21
C GLY A 56 8.40 -19.12 -19.82
N THR A 57 8.59 -20.11 -18.96
CA THR A 57 7.52 -20.95 -18.41
C THR A 57 7.46 -20.81 -16.89
N VAL A 58 6.48 -21.47 -16.24
CA VAL A 58 6.45 -21.52 -14.78
C VAL A 58 7.69 -22.22 -14.22
N GLU A 59 8.15 -23.31 -14.84
CA GLU A 59 9.33 -24.07 -14.39
C GLU A 59 10.66 -23.43 -14.80
N ALA A 60 10.69 -22.74 -15.94
CA ALA A 60 11.87 -22.08 -16.48
C ALA A 60 11.54 -20.64 -16.90
N PRO A 61 11.37 -19.71 -15.93
CA PRO A 61 11.06 -18.32 -16.23
C PRO A 61 12.25 -17.65 -16.92
N ALA A 62 11.97 -16.59 -17.69
CA ALA A 62 13.01 -15.80 -18.31
C ALA A 62 13.97 -15.19 -17.27
N PRO A 63 15.28 -15.04 -17.57
CA PRO A 63 16.28 -14.59 -16.61
C PRO A 63 15.94 -13.27 -15.90
N GLU A 64 15.33 -12.32 -16.61
CA GLU A 64 14.88 -11.05 -16.04
C GLU A 64 13.83 -11.27 -14.94
N LEU A 65 12.80 -12.09 -15.22
CA LEU A 65 11.75 -12.42 -14.27
C LEU A 65 12.30 -13.18 -13.05
N VAL A 66 13.24 -14.11 -13.26
CA VAL A 66 13.97 -14.78 -12.17
C VAL A 66 14.68 -13.76 -11.27
N GLY A 67 15.35 -12.76 -11.85
CA GLY A 67 16.03 -11.71 -11.09
C GLY A 67 15.09 -10.89 -10.22
N LEU A 68 13.91 -10.55 -10.73
CA LEU A 68 12.88 -9.79 -9.99
C LEU A 68 12.28 -10.62 -8.85
N LEU A 69 11.92 -11.89 -9.11
CA LEU A 69 11.40 -12.80 -8.09
C LEU A 69 12.44 -13.07 -6.99
N HIS A 70 13.71 -13.21 -7.36
CA HIS A 70 14.80 -13.37 -6.40
C HIS A 70 14.99 -12.11 -5.54
N THR A 71 14.92 -10.91 -6.14
CA THR A 71 15.01 -9.64 -5.40
C THR A 71 13.86 -9.49 -4.40
N LEU A 72 12.65 -9.89 -4.80
CA LEU A 72 11.47 -9.90 -3.94
C LEU A 72 11.66 -10.87 -2.75
N ALA A 73 12.14 -12.10 -3.01
CA ALA A 73 12.31 -13.14 -2.00
C ALA A 73 13.40 -12.81 -0.97
N ASN A 74 14.47 -12.15 -1.39
CA ASN A 74 15.61 -11.79 -0.53
C ASN A 74 15.52 -10.35 -0.01
N SER A 75 14.32 -9.76 -0.03
CA SER A 75 14.14 -8.40 0.47
C SER A 75 14.37 -8.32 1.98
N GLU A 76 15.07 -7.25 2.37
CA GLU A 76 15.37 -6.91 3.77
C GLU A 76 14.58 -5.68 4.22
N LEU A 77 14.08 -4.90 3.28
CA LEU A 77 13.28 -3.70 3.53
C LEU A 77 12.11 -3.68 2.54
N THR A 78 10.92 -3.41 3.06
CA THR A 78 9.71 -3.22 2.26
C THR A 78 9.05 -1.88 2.54
N LEU A 79 8.38 -1.38 1.51
CA LEU A 79 7.45 -0.26 1.57
C LEU A 79 6.12 -0.74 0.98
N ASP A 80 5.13 -0.90 1.84
CA ASP A 80 3.82 -1.47 1.52
C ASP A 80 2.82 -0.33 1.26
N LEU A 81 2.20 -0.32 0.08
CA LEU A 81 1.17 0.62 -0.33
C LEU A 81 -0.18 -0.11 -0.43
N ARG A 82 -1.23 0.49 0.13
CA ARG A 82 -2.63 0.12 -0.11
C ARG A 82 -3.39 1.36 -0.53
N LEU A 83 -4.13 1.26 -1.63
CA LEU A 83 -5.09 2.25 -2.08
C LEU A 83 -6.47 1.60 -2.03
N ASP A 84 -7.37 2.20 -1.26
CA ASP A 84 -8.75 1.76 -1.20
C ASP A 84 -9.51 2.31 -2.42
N GLY A 85 -10.33 1.47 -3.05
CA GLY A 85 -11.09 1.80 -4.25
C GLY A 85 -11.66 0.55 -4.90
N ASP A 86 -12.24 0.70 -6.08
CA ASP A 86 -12.70 -0.42 -6.92
C ASP A 86 -12.15 -0.24 -8.36
N PRO A 87 -11.16 -1.04 -8.79
CA PRO A 87 -10.48 -2.07 -8.01
C PRO A 87 -9.55 -1.45 -6.96
N ALA A 88 -9.40 -2.11 -5.81
CA ALA A 88 -8.36 -1.76 -4.84
C ALA A 88 -6.98 -2.04 -5.45
N TYR A 89 -6.01 -1.16 -5.17
CA TYR A 89 -4.63 -1.33 -5.63
C TYR A 89 -3.70 -1.57 -4.45
N ARG A 90 -2.84 -2.58 -4.58
CA ARG A 90 -1.88 -2.99 -3.56
C ARG A 90 -0.52 -3.06 -4.20
N ALA A 91 0.48 -2.49 -3.55
CA ALA A 91 1.84 -2.59 -4.06
C ALA A 91 2.84 -2.76 -2.92
N VAL A 92 3.98 -3.35 -3.26
CA VAL A 92 5.14 -3.36 -2.38
C VAL A 92 6.39 -3.02 -3.17
N GLY A 93 7.16 -2.11 -2.59
CA GLY A 93 8.53 -1.85 -2.98
C GLY A 93 9.46 -2.64 -2.07
N CYS A 94 10.30 -3.49 -2.65
CA CYS A 94 11.22 -4.36 -1.94
C CYS A 94 12.67 -3.98 -2.26
N VAL A 95 13.52 -4.01 -1.25
CA VAL A 95 14.94 -3.70 -1.36
C VAL A 95 15.74 -4.86 -0.76
N SER A 96 16.77 -5.27 -1.49
CA SER A 96 17.75 -6.28 -1.10
C SER A 96 19.17 -5.74 -1.36
N ASP A 97 20.18 -6.51 -0.94
CA ASP A 97 21.59 -6.29 -1.28
C ASP A 97 21.85 -6.23 -2.80
N ARG A 98 21.02 -6.92 -3.60
CA ARG A 98 21.17 -7.04 -5.06
C ARG A 98 20.38 -6.03 -5.87
N GLY A 99 19.56 -5.19 -5.23
CA GLY A 99 18.76 -4.18 -5.91
C GLY A 99 17.37 -4.02 -5.31
N ALA A 100 16.49 -3.35 -6.06
CA ALA A 100 15.11 -3.09 -5.64
C ALA A 100 14.12 -3.51 -6.73
N VAL A 101 12.90 -3.82 -6.30
CA VAL A 101 11.79 -4.22 -7.16
C VAL A 101 10.50 -3.60 -6.64
N ALA A 102 9.63 -3.14 -7.53
CA ALA A 102 8.24 -2.83 -7.18
C ALA A 102 7.31 -3.83 -7.84
N ILE A 103 6.32 -4.26 -7.08
CA ILE A 103 5.21 -5.09 -7.56
C ILE A 103 3.89 -4.47 -7.15
N GLY A 104 2.96 -4.37 -8.11
CA GLY A 104 1.61 -3.84 -7.94
C GLY A 104 0.56 -4.87 -8.36
N VAL A 105 -0.60 -4.84 -7.70
CA VAL A 105 -1.75 -5.73 -7.95
C VAL A 105 -3.02 -4.88 -7.99
N ALA A 106 -3.75 -4.99 -9.10
CA ALA A 106 -5.12 -4.48 -9.26
C ALA A 106 -6.02 -5.58 -9.82
N GLY A 107 -6.95 -6.09 -9.02
CA GLY A 107 -7.79 -7.22 -9.42
C GLY A 107 -6.94 -8.45 -9.76
N THR A 108 -6.94 -8.86 -11.03
CA THR A 108 -6.14 -9.99 -11.53
C THR A 108 -4.84 -9.58 -12.21
N ASP A 109 -4.62 -8.29 -12.40
CA ASP A 109 -3.43 -7.76 -13.07
C ASP A 109 -2.32 -7.52 -12.06
N VAL A 110 -1.12 -7.97 -12.43
CA VAL A 110 0.12 -7.77 -11.67
C VAL A 110 1.11 -7.05 -12.56
N GLU A 111 1.76 -6.02 -12.00
CA GLU A 111 2.87 -5.33 -12.63
C GLU A 111 4.12 -5.44 -11.76
N LEU A 112 5.27 -5.70 -12.38
CA LEU A 112 6.55 -5.91 -11.69
C LEU A 112 7.66 -5.19 -12.45
N SER A 113 8.53 -4.46 -11.77
CA SER A 113 9.67 -3.80 -12.41
C SER A 113 10.88 -3.65 -11.48
N ALA A 114 12.08 -3.76 -12.04
CA ALA A 114 13.32 -3.47 -11.35
C ALA A 114 13.43 -1.96 -11.09
N LEU A 115 13.86 -1.60 -9.89
CA LEU A 115 14.06 -0.22 -9.46
C LEU A 115 15.47 -0.02 -8.93
N ARG A 116 15.88 1.25 -8.91
CA ARG A 116 16.94 1.71 -8.01
C ARG A 116 16.33 1.99 -6.65
N GLU A 117 17.03 1.62 -5.58
CA GLU A 117 16.56 1.81 -4.20
C GLU A 117 15.97 3.22 -3.93
N PRO A 118 16.63 4.35 -4.31
CA PRO A 118 16.11 5.68 -4.00
C PRO A 118 14.78 6.02 -4.70
N LEU A 119 14.40 5.25 -5.73
CA LEU A 119 13.18 5.47 -6.50
C LEU A 119 11.98 4.71 -5.92
N VAL A 120 12.18 3.77 -5.00
CA VAL A 120 11.11 2.88 -4.50
C VAL A 120 9.90 3.67 -3.99
N ALA A 121 10.11 4.61 -3.06
CA ALA A 121 9.02 5.42 -2.52
C ALA A 121 8.33 6.27 -3.58
N ALA A 122 9.11 6.90 -4.46
CA ALA A 122 8.57 7.74 -5.51
C ALA A 122 7.77 6.94 -6.55
N THR A 123 8.22 5.74 -6.92
CA THR A 123 7.53 4.86 -7.87
C THR A 123 6.20 4.37 -7.31
N LEU A 124 6.15 3.91 -6.06
CA LEU A 124 4.87 3.49 -5.47
C LEU A 124 3.85 4.64 -5.45
N LEU A 125 4.31 5.86 -5.16
CA LEU A 125 3.43 7.02 -5.13
C LEU A 125 2.90 7.46 -6.51
N GLN A 126 3.42 6.92 -7.62
CA GLN A 126 2.88 7.20 -8.97
C GLN A 126 1.52 6.52 -9.21
N ALA A 127 1.17 5.49 -8.42
CA ALA A 127 -0.12 4.83 -8.50
C ALA A 127 -1.27 5.67 -7.93
N LEU A 128 -0.97 6.74 -7.18
CA LEU A 128 -1.99 7.57 -6.56
C LEU A 128 -2.66 8.46 -7.62
N PRO A 129 -4.00 8.56 -7.61
CA PRO A 129 -4.69 9.57 -8.38
C PRO A 129 -4.16 10.97 -8.03
N PRO A 130 -4.04 11.87 -9.03
CA PRO A 130 -3.68 13.25 -8.77
C PRO A 130 -4.75 13.89 -7.88
N CYS A 131 -4.31 14.56 -6.82
CA CYS A 131 -5.19 15.23 -5.88
C CYS A 131 -4.46 16.46 -5.34
N GLU A 132 -5.14 17.61 -5.35
CA GLU A 132 -4.62 18.83 -4.74
C GLU A 132 -4.60 18.69 -3.21
N GLN A 133 -3.91 19.62 -2.53
CA GLN A 133 -3.99 19.68 -1.08
C GLN A 133 -5.42 19.98 -0.62
N GLY A 134 -5.82 19.36 0.49
CA GLY A 134 -7.10 19.63 1.13
C GLY A 134 -7.31 21.11 1.50
N ARG A 135 -8.56 21.54 1.55
CA ARG A 135 -8.97 22.88 2.01
C ARG A 135 -9.21 22.90 3.52
N GLY A 136 -8.94 24.03 4.15
CA GLY A 136 -9.22 24.26 5.57
C GLY A 136 -8.00 24.13 6.46
N LEU A 137 -8.24 24.00 7.77
CA LEU A 137 -7.21 24.01 8.79
C LEU A 137 -6.77 22.59 9.18
N SER A 138 -5.61 22.52 9.83
CA SER A 138 -5.22 21.28 10.52
C SER A 138 -6.12 21.06 11.73
N VAL A 139 -6.54 19.82 11.95
CA VAL A 139 -7.36 19.42 13.09
C VAL A 139 -6.54 18.49 13.96
N ASN A 140 -6.60 18.68 15.27
CA ASN A 140 -5.97 17.78 16.24
C ASN A 140 -6.98 17.43 17.34
N LEU A 141 -7.26 16.14 17.51
CA LEU A 141 -8.24 15.64 18.48
C LEU A 141 -7.80 14.30 19.07
N ARG A 142 -8.38 13.89 20.21
CA ARG A 142 -8.10 12.57 20.75
C ARG A 142 -8.68 11.50 19.84
N VAL A 143 -7.98 10.36 19.75
CA VAL A 143 -8.48 9.18 19.03
C VAL A 143 -9.79 8.69 19.65
N ASP A 144 -9.93 8.80 20.97
CA ASP A 144 -11.15 8.39 21.68
C ASP A 144 -12.34 9.29 21.30
N ASP A 145 -12.14 10.61 21.25
CA ASP A 145 -13.18 11.57 20.81
C ASP A 145 -13.58 11.33 19.35
N TYR A 146 -12.60 11.06 18.47
CA TYR A 146 -12.88 10.71 17.09
C TYR A 146 -13.68 9.40 16.97
N THR A 147 -13.31 8.39 17.76
CA THR A 147 -14.03 7.10 17.79
C THR A 147 -15.47 7.30 18.26
N ALA A 148 -15.67 8.05 19.34
CA ALA A 148 -17.00 8.38 19.85
C ALA A 148 -17.84 9.16 18.83
N ALA A 149 -17.22 10.11 18.10
CA ALA A 149 -17.89 10.84 17.04
C ALA A 149 -18.33 9.90 15.90
N CYS A 150 -17.45 9.01 15.44
CA CYS A 150 -17.79 8.01 14.42
C CYS A 150 -18.98 7.13 14.85
N GLU A 151 -18.95 6.58 16.06
CA GLU A 151 -20.04 5.76 16.60
C GLU A 151 -21.37 6.54 16.71
N ALA A 152 -21.32 7.81 17.13
CA ALA A 152 -22.49 8.67 17.15
C ALA A 152 -23.01 8.94 15.72
N GLY A 153 -22.09 9.14 14.77
CA GLY A 153 -22.39 9.31 13.36
C GLY A 153 -23.07 8.10 12.73
N GLU A 154 -22.65 6.88 13.09
CA GLU A 154 -23.30 5.64 12.64
C GLU A 154 -24.75 5.53 13.12
N ARG A 155 -25.04 6.03 14.34
CA ARG A 155 -26.38 5.97 14.94
C ARG A 155 -27.30 7.12 14.55
N GLY A 156 -26.75 8.33 14.43
CA GLY A 156 -27.50 9.58 14.29
C GLY A 156 -27.13 10.44 13.07
N GLY A 157 -26.29 9.91 12.18
CA GLY A 157 -25.83 10.61 10.98
C GLY A 157 -24.88 11.77 11.27
N GLN A 158 -24.65 12.59 10.25
CA GLN A 158 -23.73 13.74 10.32
C GLN A 158 -24.01 14.72 11.49
N PRO A 159 -25.26 15.05 11.87
CA PRO A 159 -25.51 15.94 13.01
C PRO A 159 -24.91 15.38 14.32
N ALA A 160 -25.19 14.10 14.63
CA ALA A 160 -24.67 13.46 15.84
C ALA A 160 -23.13 13.36 15.83
N PHE A 161 -22.54 13.08 14.67
CA PHE A 161 -21.08 13.13 14.50
C PHE A 161 -20.51 14.51 14.82
N SER A 162 -21.12 15.57 14.29
CA SER A 162 -20.67 16.94 14.47
C SER A 162 -20.81 17.42 15.92
N ASP A 163 -21.88 17.03 16.60
CA ASP A 163 -22.13 17.45 17.99
C ASP A 163 -21.08 16.88 18.95
N VAL A 164 -20.71 15.59 18.80
CA VAL A 164 -19.64 14.99 19.60
C VAL A 164 -18.29 15.69 19.36
N LEU A 165 -18.00 16.10 18.13
CA LEU A 165 -16.77 16.85 17.84
C LEU A 165 -16.75 18.24 18.48
N ARG A 166 -17.89 18.94 18.51
CA ARG A 166 -18.02 20.23 19.20
C ARG A 166 -17.85 20.07 20.70
N ASP A 167 -18.46 19.03 21.28
CA ASP A 167 -18.33 18.71 22.70
C ASP A 167 -16.89 18.36 23.08
N ALA A 168 -16.13 17.75 22.15
CA ALA A 168 -14.69 17.54 22.28
C ALA A 168 -13.84 18.82 22.10
N GLY A 169 -14.47 19.96 21.84
CA GLY A 169 -13.83 21.27 21.79
C GLY A 169 -13.35 21.72 20.41
N LEU A 170 -13.71 21.03 19.32
CA LEU A 170 -13.38 21.47 17.97
C LEU A 170 -14.20 22.71 17.59
N ARG A 171 -13.56 23.67 16.92
CA ARG A 171 -14.22 24.85 16.36
C ARG A 171 -14.92 24.48 15.06
N GLU A 172 -15.94 25.24 14.66
CA GLU A 172 -16.69 24.97 13.42
C GLU A 172 -15.82 24.73 12.17
N PRO A 173 -14.75 25.49 11.89
CA PRO A 173 -13.89 25.19 10.73
C PRO A 173 -13.22 23.81 10.79
N GLU A 174 -12.90 23.32 11.99
CA GLU A 174 -12.30 22.01 12.22
C GLU A 174 -13.36 20.90 12.10
N VAL A 175 -14.56 21.12 12.64
CA VAL A 175 -15.72 20.22 12.46
C VAL A 175 -16.05 20.05 10.98
N ILE A 176 -16.03 21.12 10.19
CA ILE A 176 -16.26 21.07 8.73
C ILE A 176 -15.24 20.18 8.03
N VAL A 177 -13.96 20.25 8.40
CA VAL A 177 -12.92 19.37 7.84
C VAL A 177 -13.18 17.91 8.22
N MET A 178 -13.52 17.64 9.48
CA MET A 178 -13.78 16.29 9.96
C MET A 178 -15.03 15.67 9.31
N VAL A 179 -16.09 16.44 9.15
CA VAL A 179 -17.30 16.01 8.43
C VAL A 179 -16.95 15.68 6.98
N ARG A 180 -16.19 16.54 6.31
CA ARG A 180 -15.78 16.36 4.91
C ARG A 180 -15.00 15.06 4.69
N ILE A 181 -13.99 14.79 5.50
CA ILE A 181 -13.22 13.54 5.38
C ILE A 181 -14.08 12.31 5.67
N ALA A 182 -15.09 12.43 6.53
CA ALA A 182 -15.98 11.33 6.91
C ALA A 182 -17.04 11.04 5.84
N THR A 183 -17.60 12.07 5.20
CA THR A 183 -18.77 11.92 4.30
C THR A 183 -18.45 12.07 2.82
N GLN A 184 -17.31 12.64 2.44
CA GLN A 184 -16.95 12.94 1.05
C GLN A 184 -15.68 12.23 0.58
N ARG A 185 -15.37 11.08 1.17
CA ARG A 185 -14.21 10.26 0.77
C ARG A 185 -14.41 9.72 -0.64
N ILE A 186 -13.53 10.09 -1.57
CA ILE A 186 -13.44 9.55 -2.93
C ILE A 186 -12.27 8.56 -3.10
N GLY A 187 -11.37 8.52 -2.12
CA GLY A 187 -10.24 7.61 -2.09
C GLY A 187 -9.53 7.66 -0.75
N SER A 188 -8.73 6.65 -0.46
CA SER A 188 -7.84 6.65 0.70
C SER A 188 -6.66 5.75 0.43
N GLY A 189 -5.60 5.95 1.20
CA GLY A 189 -4.46 5.06 1.10
C GLY A 189 -3.62 5.02 2.35
N ARG A 190 -2.76 4.02 2.38
CA ARG A 190 -1.83 3.76 3.46
C ARG A 190 -0.47 3.35 2.91
N LEU A 191 0.58 3.93 3.47
CA LEU A 191 1.96 3.57 3.22
C LEU A 191 2.64 3.19 4.54
N GLY A 192 3.24 2.01 4.60
CA GLY A 192 3.98 1.52 5.76
C GLY A 192 5.33 0.95 5.34
N ALA A 193 6.33 1.02 6.19
CA ALA A 193 7.63 0.39 5.93
C ALA A 193 7.90 -0.73 6.95
N ALA A 194 8.64 -1.75 6.52
CA ALA A 194 9.08 -2.83 7.38
C ALA A 194 10.50 -3.26 7.00
N ARG A 195 11.28 -3.70 7.98
CA ARG A 195 12.62 -4.25 7.76
C ARG A 195 12.74 -5.63 8.41
N LYS A 196 13.50 -6.55 7.82
CA LYS A 196 13.93 -7.78 8.50
C LYS A 196 14.96 -7.42 9.58
N SER A 197 14.72 -7.91 10.78
CA SER A 197 15.71 -7.94 11.87
C SER A 197 16.82 -8.95 11.58
N TRP A 198 17.88 -8.93 12.38
CA TRP A 198 18.97 -9.91 12.28
C TRP A 198 18.50 -11.36 12.51
N GLU A 199 17.39 -11.56 13.24
CA GLU A 199 16.73 -12.86 13.45
C GLU A 199 15.83 -13.28 12.27
N GLY A 200 15.77 -12.47 11.20
CA GLY A 200 14.92 -12.72 10.03
C GLY A 200 13.45 -12.34 10.19
N ARG A 201 13.03 -11.83 11.35
CA ARG A 201 11.65 -11.37 11.60
C ARG A 201 11.40 -9.97 11.04
N TRP A 202 10.26 -9.75 10.40
CA TRP A 202 9.81 -8.42 9.99
C TRP A 202 9.46 -7.53 11.19
N VAL A 203 10.11 -6.37 11.26
CA VAL A 203 9.86 -5.29 12.22
C VAL A 203 9.29 -4.10 11.44
N ARG A 204 8.13 -3.61 11.87
CA ARG A 204 7.52 -2.43 11.26
C ARG A 204 8.29 -1.19 11.69
N GLY A 205 8.62 -0.33 10.74
CA GLY A 205 9.19 0.98 11.04
C GLY A 205 8.20 1.83 11.84
N GLU A 206 8.71 2.85 12.52
CA GLU A 206 7.83 3.75 13.27
C GLU A 206 6.92 4.53 12.31
N GLY A 207 5.61 4.47 12.61
CA GLY A 207 4.61 5.23 11.90
C GLY A 207 4.05 4.56 10.64
N THR A 208 3.04 5.19 10.10
CA THR A 208 2.34 4.80 8.88
C THR A 208 1.75 6.08 8.31
N LEU A 209 1.95 6.32 7.02
CA LEU A 209 1.28 7.42 6.35
C LEU A 209 -0.11 6.94 5.95
N THR A 210 -1.14 7.64 6.41
CA THR A 210 -2.51 7.40 5.98
C THR A 210 -3.05 8.69 5.39
N TRP A 211 -3.84 8.62 4.33
CA TRP A 211 -4.50 9.79 3.76
C TRP A 211 -5.91 9.44 3.29
N VAL A 212 -6.71 10.49 3.16
CA VAL A 212 -8.05 10.46 2.58
C VAL A 212 -8.11 11.54 1.50
N ASP A 213 -8.66 11.16 0.35
CA ASP A 213 -8.92 12.05 -0.77
C ASP A 213 -10.41 12.41 -0.75
N THR A 214 -10.69 13.69 -0.96
CA THR A 214 -12.03 14.26 -1.10
C THR A 214 -12.08 15.09 -2.39
N PRO A 215 -13.27 15.50 -2.88
CA PRO A 215 -13.37 16.43 -4.00
C PRO A 215 -12.66 17.77 -3.74
N ASP A 216 -12.43 18.12 -2.48
CA ASP A 216 -11.74 19.35 -2.06
C ASP A 216 -10.25 19.15 -1.75
N GLY A 217 -9.69 17.99 -2.11
CA GLY A 217 -8.28 17.67 -1.95
C GLY A 217 -7.97 16.58 -0.93
N ARG A 218 -6.67 16.33 -0.77
CA ARG A 218 -6.08 15.27 0.05
C ARG A 218 -5.72 15.75 1.44
N TYR A 219 -6.03 14.92 2.44
CA TYR A 219 -5.69 15.15 3.84
C TYR A 219 -4.86 13.97 4.36
N GLY A 220 -3.74 14.26 5.01
CA GLY A 220 -2.95 13.30 5.75
C GLY A 220 -3.55 13.07 7.14
N LEU A 221 -3.59 11.81 7.57
CA LEU A 221 -4.03 11.38 8.89
C LEU A 221 -2.85 10.75 9.61
N ARG A 222 -2.46 11.33 10.75
CA ARG A 222 -1.40 10.81 11.61
C ARG A 222 -1.97 10.49 12.98
N ARG A 223 -1.73 9.27 13.43
CA ARG A 223 -1.99 8.87 14.82
C ARG A 223 -0.67 8.84 15.59
N ASP A 224 -0.60 9.56 16.71
CA ASP A 224 0.54 9.54 17.61
C ASP A 224 0.08 9.67 19.07
N ARG A 225 0.51 8.75 19.94
CA ARG A 225 0.25 8.78 21.39
C ARG A 225 -1.21 9.14 21.78
N GLY A 226 -2.19 8.52 21.11
CA GLY A 226 -3.62 8.72 21.37
C GLY A 226 -4.23 10.00 20.77
N TRP A 227 -3.47 10.74 19.96
CA TRP A 227 -3.95 11.86 19.18
C TRP A 227 -4.09 11.49 17.71
N LEU A 228 -5.12 12.04 17.07
CA LEU A 228 -5.32 12.05 15.64
C LEU A 228 -5.06 13.49 15.15
N THR A 229 -4.13 13.63 14.20
CA THR A 229 -3.89 14.89 13.50
C THR A 229 -4.31 14.72 12.05
N VAL A 230 -5.16 15.62 11.56
CA VAL A 230 -5.58 15.72 10.16
C VAL A 230 -5.01 16.99 9.58
N THR A 231 -4.27 16.90 8.48
CA THR A 231 -3.65 18.06 7.85
C THR A 231 -3.87 18.03 6.34
N PRO A 232 -4.17 19.16 5.69
CA PRO A 232 -4.00 19.28 4.24
C PRO A 232 -2.66 18.71 3.79
N LEU A 233 -2.67 17.94 2.71
CA LEU A 233 -1.50 17.18 2.26
C LEU A 233 -1.35 17.30 0.75
N ASP A 234 -0.33 18.03 0.31
CA ASP A 234 0.06 18.09 -1.09
C ASP A 234 0.94 16.89 -1.49
N ALA A 235 1.11 16.71 -2.81
CA ALA A 235 1.90 15.62 -3.37
C ALA A 235 3.40 15.69 -3.03
N GLY A 236 3.96 16.89 -2.90
CA GLY A 236 5.36 17.10 -2.52
C GLY A 236 5.60 16.68 -1.07
N ARG A 237 4.76 17.13 -0.15
CA ARG A 237 4.80 16.76 1.27
C ARG A 237 4.59 15.26 1.46
N LEU A 238 3.68 14.65 0.72
CA LEU A 238 3.48 13.19 0.73
C LEU A 238 4.74 12.44 0.29
N LYS A 239 5.41 12.89 -0.78
CA LYS A 239 6.69 12.32 -1.23
C LYS A 239 7.77 12.44 -0.17
N THR A 240 7.91 13.61 0.46
CA THR A 240 8.87 13.82 1.56
C THR A 240 8.59 12.87 2.73
N MET A 241 7.35 12.77 3.19
CA MET A 241 6.97 11.87 4.28
C MET A 241 7.21 10.40 3.92
N ALA A 242 6.94 9.99 2.68
CA ALA A 242 7.20 8.63 2.22
C ALA A 242 8.70 8.31 2.19
N TYR A 243 9.53 9.28 1.80
CA TYR A 243 10.98 9.15 1.85
C TYR A 243 11.49 9.07 3.29
N GLU A 244 10.98 9.90 4.21
CA GLU A 244 11.30 9.84 5.64
C GLU A 244 10.90 8.50 6.27
N LEU A 245 9.72 7.96 5.93
CA LEU A 245 9.29 6.64 6.37
C LEU A 245 10.25 5.54 5.90
N PHE A 246 10.67 5.61 4.63
CA PHE A 246 11.58 4.66 4.03
C PHE A 246 12.98 4.72 4.65
N THR A 247 13.54 5.92 4.85
CA THR A 247 14.87 6.09 5.47
C THR A 247 14.86 5.77 6.96
N GLY A 248 13.78 6.09 7.67
CA GLY A 248 13.61 5.72 9.08
C GLY A 248 13.62 4.21 9.27
N ALA A 249 12.88 3.45 8.45
CA ALA A 249 12.87 2.00 8.51
C ALA A 249 14.24 1.35 8.22
N ARG A 250 15.12 2.01 7.45
CA ARG A 250 16.51 1.55 7.25
C ARG A 250 17.38 1.67 8.49
N GLN A 251 17.08 2.60 9.39
CA GLN A 251 17.88 2.85 10.59
C GLN A 251 17.42 1.98 11.77
N VAL A 252 16.21 1.41 11.70
CA VAL A 252 15.71 0.44 12.67
C VAL A 252 16.35 -0.91 12.37
N GLY A 253 17.26 -1.37 13.23
CA GLY A 253 17.96 -2.65 13.09
C GLY A 253 19.23 -2.69 13.92
#